data_AF-A0A7L9BDZ6-F1
#
_entry.id   AF-A0A7L9BDZ6-F1
#
_cell.length_a   1.000
_cell.length_b   1.000
_cell.length_c   1.000
_cell.angle_alpha   90.00
_cell.angle_beta   90.00
_cell.angle_gamma   90.00
#
_symmetry.space_group_name_H-M   'P 1'
#
loop_
_entity.id
_entity.type
_entity.pdbx_description
1 polymer ?
#
loop_
_entity_poly.entity_id
_entity_poly.type
_entity_poly.pdbx_seq_one_letter_code
_entity_poly.pdbx_strand_id
1 'polypeptide(L)'
;MKVIINSLTVFFIAFFSCSDKQDPRNYFDDRQRDSLLADIITYIYVRPTGATWETRFNPEFRKFYVTSLPKFKLEKLYRDKSDIYYFFIIRPARSAEGVLRGVGGKFRIDDRGNITSFVEVYNTPVGPITELHKKGTELFNHMVKHGHVDEYLLNDEYLEWPNAWTYYDTIRHEWLVKPGI
;
A
#
# COMPACT_ATOMS: atom_id res chain seq x y z
N MET A 1 -37.00 11.65 59.52
CA MET A 1 -37.04 12.50 58.30
C MET A 1 -36.19 11.82 57.23
N LYS A 2 -36.70 11.72 56.00
CA LYS A 2 -36.14 10.95 54.88
C LYS A 2 -34.83 11.56 54.35
N VAL A 3 -33.81 10.73 54.15
CA VAL A 3 -32.62 11.09 53.35
C VAL A 3 -32.89 10.61 51.93
N ILE A 4 -32.95 11.55 50.97
CA ILE A 4 -33.09 11.26 49.54
C ILE A 4 -31.67 11.13 48.98
N ILE A 5 -31.29 9.91 48.58
CA ILE A 5 -30.03 9.66 47.86
C ILE A 5 -30.38 9.61 46.37
N ASN A 6 -30.02 10.67 45.64
CA ASN A 6 -30.02 10.68 44.19
C ASN A 6 -28.89 9.77 43.68
N SER A 7 -29.22 8.56 43.25
CA SER A 7 -28.29 7.72 42.48
C SER A 7 -28.25 8.17 41.02
N LEU A 8 -27.29 9.05 40.72
CA LEU A 8 -26.90 9.38 39.35
C LEU A 8 -26.14 8.18 38.76
N THR A 9 -26.83 7.33 38.00
CA THR A 9 -26.21 6.18 37.31
C THR A 9 -25.53 6.69 36.05
N VAL A 10 -24.20 6.83 36.08
CA VAL A 10 -23.37 7.16 34.92
C VAL A 10 -23.26 5.92 34.03
N PHE A 11 -23.90 5.96 32.87
CA PHE A 11 -23.84 4.91 31.84
C PHE A 11 -22.48 5.00 31.13
N PHE A 12 -21.52 4.17 31.56
CA PHE A 12 -20.20 4.06 30.93
C PHE A 12 -20.34 3.32 29.60
N ILE A 13 -20.52 4.05 28.50
CA ILE A 13 -20.47 3.48 27.15
C ILE A 13 -19.00 3.16 26.86
N ALA A 14 -18.63 1.89 26.98
CA ALA A 14 -17.36 1.39 26.50
C ALA A 14 -17.33 1.48 24.97
N PHE A 15 -16.63 2.49 24.44
CA PHE A 15 -16.27 2.54 23.03
C PHE A 15 -15.24 1.45 22.73
N PHE A 16 -15.71 0.23 22.45
CA PHE A 16 -14.87 -0.76 21.78
C PHE A 16 -14.63 -0.27 20.35
N SER A 17 -13.54 0.48 20.17
CA SER A 17 -13.00 0.79 18.84
C SER A 17 -12.60 -0.52 18.19
N CYS A 18 -13.35 -0.97 17.18
CA CYS A 18 -12.95 -2.09 16.35
C CYS A 18 -11.72 -1.65 15.56
N SER A 19 -10.54 -2.13 15.95
CA SER A 19 -9.32 -1.87 15.18
C SER A 19 -9.47 -2.50 13.80
N ASP A 20 -9.13 -1.73 12.75
CA ASP A 20 -9.03 -2.30 11.41
C ASP A 20 -7.92 -3.35 11.42
N LYS A 21 -8.24 -4.61 11.16
CA LYS A 21 -7.28 -5.71 11.15
C LYS A 21 -6.16 -5.51 10.12
N GLN A 22 -6.42 -4.68 9.12
CA GLN A 22 -5.50 -4.36 8.03
C GLN A 22 -4.75 -3.06 8.26
N ASP A 23 -4.82 -2.49 9.46
CA ASP A 23 -4.06 -1.30 9.81
C ASP A 23 -2.55 -1.62 9.90
N PRO A 24 -1.69 -0.90 9.18
CA PRO A 24 -0.23 -1.07 9.27
C PRO A 24 0.33 -0.98 10.70
N ARG A 25 -0.34 -0.23 11.58
CA ARG A 25 0.04 -0.07 13.01
C ARG A 25 -0.08 -1.36 13.80
N ASN A 26 -0.80 -2.36 13.29
CA ASN A 26 -0.89 -3.67 13.93
C ASN A 26 0.40 -4.50 13.78
N TYR A 27 1.29 -4.13 12.85
CA TYR A 27 2.47 -4.92 12.49
C TYR A 27 3.79 -4.23 12.83
N PHE A 28 3.81 -2.89 12.78
CA PHE A 28 5.05 -2.11 12.84
C PHE A 28 4.83 -0.81 13.62
N ASP A 29 5.83 -0.43 14.42
CA ASP A 29 5.89 0.89 15.04
C ASP A 29 6.11 2.00 14.01
N ASP A 30 6.03 3.26 14.42
CA ASP A 30 6.14 4.41 13.51
C ASP A 30 7.46 4.42 12.73
N ARG A 31 8.59 4.12 13.37
CA ARG A 31 9.91 4.13 12.72
C ARG A 31 10.04 2.97 11.74
N GLN A 32 9.56 1.79 12.12
CA GLN A 32 9.54 0.61 11.27
C GLN A 32 8.64 0.82 10.05
N ARG A 33 7.48 1.46 10.22
CA ARG A 33 6.59 1.81 9.10
C ARG A 33 7.21 2.81 8.15
N ASP A 34 7.86 3.85 8.64
CA ASP A 34 8.55 4.83 7.78
C ASP A 34 9.71 4.19 7.02
N SER A 35 10.45 3.28 7.68
CA SER A 35 11.49 2.50 7.02
C SER A 35 10.90 1.64 5.91
N LEU A 36 9.91 0.81 6.25
CA LEU A 36 9.23 -0.09 5.31
C LEU A 36 8.62 0.67 4.13
N LEU A 37 7.92 1.77 4.40
CA LEU A 37 7.28 2.57 3.35
C LEU A 37 8.33 3.12 2.39
N ALA A 38 9.46 3.62 2.88
CA ALA A 38 10.50 4.09 1.97
C ALA A 38 11.20 2.95 1.19
N ASP A 39 11.27 1.74 1.75
CA ASP A 39 11.73 0.57 1.00
C ASP A 39 10.73 0.21 -0.11
N ILE A 40 9.41 0.20 0.19
CA ILE A 40 8.35 0.01 -0.83
C ILE A 40 8.41 1.10 -1.91
N ILE A 41 8.57 2.37 -1.52
CA ILE A 41 8.70 3.51 -2.45
C ILE A 41 9.87 3.29 -3.41
N THR A 42 10.96 2.68 -2.97
CA THR A 42 12.13 2.39 -3.82
C THR A 42 11.76 1.47 -4.99
N TYR A 43 10.83 0.52 -4.77
CA TYR A 43 10.32 -0.34 -5.83
C TYR A 43 9.35 0.38 -6.77
N ILE A 44 8.41 1.16 -6.22
CA ILE A 44 7.25 1.63 -7.00
C ILE A 44 7.41 3.04 -7.58
N TYR A 45 8.25 3.89 -6.98
CA TYR A 45 8.34 5.30 -7.37
C TYR A 45 9.38 5.58 -8.44
N VAL A 46 9.41 6.82 -8.93
CA VAL A 46 10.46 7.28 -9.84
C VAL A 46 11.81 7.17 -9.17
N ARG A 47 12.83 6.83 -9.95
CA ARG A 47 14.20 6.74 -9.46
C ARG A 47 14.79 8.14 -9.28
N PRO A 48 15.72 8.31 -8.33
CA PRO A 48 16.51 9.52 -8.24
C PRO A 48 17.41 9.69 -9.47
N THR A 49 17.75 10.94 -9.77
CA THR A 49 18.72 11.29 -10.81
C THR A 49 20.04 10.54 -10.58
N GLY A 50 20.55 9.89 -11.63
CA GLY A 50 21.81 9.13 -11.58
C GLY A 50 21.66 7.66 -11.16
N ALA A 51 20.48 7.22 -10.69
CA ALA A 51 20.25 5.81 -10.39
C ALA A 51 19.80 5.01 -11.63
N THR A 52 20.24 3.75 -11.70
CA THR A 52 19.73 2.72 -12.61
C THR A 52 18.68 1.87 -11.90
N TRP A 53 18.18 0.81 -12.56
CA TRP A 53 17.09 0.00 -12.02
C TRP A 53 17.61 -0.90 -10.90
N GLU A 54 18.90 -1.24 -11.02
CA GLU A 54 19.72 -2.02 -10.12
C GLU A 54 20.28 -1.15 -8.99
N THR A 55 20.83 0.03 -9.31
CA THR A 55 21.52 0.85 -8.29
C THR A 55 20.59 1.66 -7.40
N ARG A 56 19.31 1.81 -7.75
CA ARG A 56 18.36 2.61 -6.96
C ARG A 56 18.17 2.14 -5.51
N PHE A 57 18.53 0.90 -5.21
CA PHE A 57 18.49 0.33 -3.85
C PHE A 57 19.75 0.63 -3.03
N ASN A 58 20.77 1.26 -3.63
CA ASN A 58 22.00 1.61 -2.93
C ASN A 58 21.73 2.63 -1.81
N PRO A 59 22.45 2.54 -0.68
CA PRO A 59 22.25 3.43 0.47
C PRO A 59 22.33 4.93 0.16
N GLU A 60 23.14 5.33 -0.82
CA GLU A 60 23.29 6.72 -1.26
C GLU A 60 21.97 7.35 -1.76
N PHE A 61 21.07 6.54 -2.31
CA PHE A 61 19.77 6.99 -2.81
C PHE A 61 18.67 6.99 -1.73
N ARG A 62 18.91 6.39 -0.56
CA ARG A 62 17.88 6.24 0.49
C ARG A 62 17.26 7.57 0.90
N LYS A 63 18.07 8.64 0.97
CA LYS A 63 17.63 9.99 1.33
C LYS A 63 16.54 10.52 0.40
N PHE A 64 16.60 10.22 -0.89
CA PHE A 64 15.60 10.64 -1.87
C PHE A 64 14.22 10.03 -1.53
N TYR A 65 14.18 8.75 -1.17
CA TYR A 65 12.93 8.06 -0.84
C TYR A 65 12.38 8.46 0.52
N VAL A 66 13.23 8.63 1.54
CA VAL A 66 12.81 9.18 2.85
C VAL A 66 12.16 10.55 2.66
N THR A 67 12.79 11.45 1.90
CA THR A 67 12.26 12.79 1.64
C THR A 67 10.94 12.75 0.86
N SER A 68 10.64 11.65 0.17
CA SER A 68 9.40 11.47 -0.58
C SER A 68 8.25 10.90 0.27
N LEU A 69 8.51 10.37 1.47
CA LEU A 69 7.51 9.75 2.35
C LEU A 69 6.19 10.54 2.49
N PRO A 70 6.19 11.89 2.68
CA PRO A 70 4.94 12.64 2.86
C PRO A 70 3.97 12.58 1.69
N LYS A 71 4.43 12.15 0.51
CA LYS A 71 3.62 12.00 -0.70
C LYS A 71 2.84 10.68 -0.73
N PHE A 72 3.14 9.75 0.16
CA PHE A 72 2.62 8.39 0.15
C PHE A 72 1.82 8.11 1.42
N LYS A 73 0.82 7.26 1.29
CA LYS A 73 0.07 6.73 2.43
C LYS A 73 0.01 5.22 2.31
N LEU A 74 0.59 4.52 3.28
CA LEU A 74 0.35 3.10 3.46
C LEU A 74 -1.01 2.93 4.13
N GLU A 75 -2.03 2.67 3.32
CA GLU A 75 -3.43 2.63 3.73
C GLU A 75 -3.77 1.32 4.42
N LYS A 76 -3.29 0.20 3.85
CA LYS A 76 -3.56 -1.14 4.37
C LYS A 76 -2.34 -2.03 4.30
N LEU A 77 -2.23 -2.90 5.28
CA LEU A 77 -1.22 -3.93 5.38
C LEU A 77 -1.84 -5.18 6.00
N TYR A 78 -1.55 -6.35 5.42
CA TYR A 78 -2.00 -7.63 5.96
C TYR A 78 -0.91 -8.67 5.82
N ARG A 79 -0.59 -9.38 6.90
CA ARG A 79 0.33 -10.53 6.88
C ARG A 79 -0.49 -11.81 6.88
N ASP A 80 -0.30 -12.67 5.89
CA ASP A 80 -0.93 -13.98 5.86
C ASP A 80 -0.18 -15.02 6.72
N LYS A 81 -0.68 -16.26 6.73
CA LYS A 81 -0.08 -17.36 7.50
C LYS A 81 1.23 -17.88 6.92
N SER A 82 1.60 -17.46 5.71
CA SER A 82 2.82 -17.85 5.00
C SER A 82 3.85 -16.72 4.95
N ASP A 83 3.69 -15.71 5.82
CA ASP A 83 4.54 -14.53 5.95
C ASP A 83 4.63 -13.67 4.69
N ILE A 84 3.59 -13.72 3.85
CA ILE A 84 3.40 -12.78 2.76
C ILE A 84 2.68 -11.55 3.31
N TYR A 85 3.30 -10.39 3.12
CA TYR A 85 2.70 -9.10 3.38
C TYR A 85 2.00 -8.61 2.11
N TYR A 86 0.72 -8.27 2.24
CA TYR A 86 -0.08 -7.60 1.24
C TYR A 86 -0.16 -6.13 1.62
N PHE A 87 0.07 -5.23 0.66
CA PHE A 87 -0.03 -3.78 0.89
C PHE A 87 -1.00 -3.10 -0.06
N PHE A 88 -1.54 -1.98 0.39
CA PHE A 88 -2.22 -1.00 -0.43
C PHE A 88 -1.71 0.40 -0.04
N ILE A 89 -1.24 1.14 -1.05
CA ILE A 89 -0.67 2.48 -0.92
C ILE A 89 -1.42 3.45 -1.84
N ILE A 90 -1.66 4.67 -1.37
CA ILE A 90 -2.02 5.80 -2.23
C ILE A 90 -0.78 6.67 -2.45
N ARG A 91 -0.51 7.03 -3.71
CA ARG A 91 0.69 7.78 -4.13
C ARG A 91 0.42 8.70 -5.33
N PRO A 92 1.34 9.63 -5.65
CA PRO A 92 1.27 10.42 -6.88
C PRO A 92 1.46 9.54 -8.11
N ALA A 93 0.71 9.81 -9.18
CA ALA A 93 0.99 9.20 -10.49
C ALA A 93 2.27 9.77 -11.11
N ARG A 94 2.86 9.05 -12.08
CA ARG A 94 4.25 9.15 -12.58
C ARG A 94 4.81 10.56 -12.90
N SER A 95 4.00 11.59 -13.15
CA SER A 95 4.53 12.92 -13.53
C SER A 95 3.58 14.12 -13.34
N ALA A 96 2.38 13.94 -12.78
CA ALA A 96 1.43 15.03 -12.64
C ALA A 96 1.26 15.40 -11.17
N GLU A 97 1.76 16.58 -10.80
CA GLU A 97 1.40 17.22 -9.54
C GLU A 97 -0.13 17.31 -9.47
N GLY A 98 -0.71 16.72 -8.43
CA GLY A 98 -2.15 16.81 -8.15
C GLY A 98 -3.01 15.60 -8.52
N VAL A 99 -2.48 14.54 -9.16
CA VAL A 99 -3.24 13.29 -9.38
C VAL A 99 -2.64 12.12 -8.61
N LEU A 100 -3.52 11.41 -7.89
CA LEU A 100 -3.19 10.27 -7.05
C LEU A 100 -3.64 8.97 -7.73
N ARG A 101 -3.04 7.85 -7.35
CA ARG A 101 -3.53 6.51 -7.65
C ARG A 101 -3.34 5.56 -6.48
N GLY A 102 -4.14 4.51 -6.47
CA GLY A 102 -3.99 3.36 -5.59
C GLY A 102 -3.06 2.31 -6.20
N VAL A 103 -2.18 1.75 -5.38
CA VAL A 103 -1.25 0.68 -5.77
C VAL A 103 -1.32 -0.41 -4.73
N GLY A 104 -1.51 -1.66 -5.16
CA GLY A 104 -1.46 -2.79 -4.26
C GLY A 104 -0.55 -3.89 -4.77
N GLY A 105 -0.01 -4.65 -3.83
CA GLY A 105 0.93 -5.71 -4.13
C GLY A 105 1.23 -6.57 -2.92
N LYS A 106 2.30 -7.35 -3.06
CA LYS A 106 2.77 -8.25 -2.02
C LYS A 106 4.28 -8.33 -1.96
N PHE A 107 4.79 -8.56 -0.75
CA PHE A 107 6.20 -8.74 -0.48
C PHE A 107 6.46 -9.74 0.64
N ARG A 108 7.71 -10.13 0.80
CA ARG A 108 8.21 -10.83 2.00
C ARG A 108 9.33 -10.03 2.61
N ILE A 109 9.54 -10.21 3.91
CA ILE A 109 10.69 -9.65 4.64
C ILE A 109 11.53 -10.75 5.25
N ASP A 110 12.83 -10.50 5.43
CA ASP A 110 13.72 -11.33 6.23
C ASP A 110 13.64 -10.97 7.73
N ASP A 111 14.36 -11.70 8.57
CA ASP A 111 14.44 -11.47 10.02
C ASP A 111 15.09 -10.12 10.39
N ARG A 112 15.73 -9.45 9.44
CA ARG A 112 16.31 -8.11 9.59
C ARG A 112 15.37 -7.01 9.13
N GLY A 113 14.18 -7.36 8.63
CA GLY A 113 13.17 -6.44 8.13
C GLY A 113 13.39 -5.98 6.67
N ASN A 114 14.33 -6.58 5.94
CA ASN A 114 14.57 -6.23 4.53
C ASN A 114 13.57 -6.94 3.62
N ILE A 115 13.07 -6.24 2.60
CA ILE A 115 12.23 -6.84 1.56
C ILE A 115 13.06 -7.84 0.74
N THR A 116 12.62 -9.10 0.67
CA THR A 116 13.30 -10.19 -0.05
C THR A 116 12.59 -10.61 -1.34
N SER A 117 11.32 -10.27 -1.47
CA SER A 117 10.56 -10.42 -2.71
C SER A 117 9.54 -9.30 -2.79
N PHE A 118 9.29 -8.76 -3.99
CA PHE A 118 8.37 -7.66 -4.19
C PHE A 118 7.64 -7.80 -5.53
N VAL A 119 6.31 -7.73 -5.47
CA VAL A 119 5.45 -7.75 -6.65
C VAL A 119 4.37 -6.69 -6.48
N GLU A 120 4.30 -5.76 -7.43
CA GLU A 120 3.13 -4.91 -7.61
C GLU A 120 2.07 -5.72 -8.37
N VAL A 121 0.87 -5.82 -7.81
CA VAL A 121 -0.21 -6.64 -8.35
C VAL A 121 -1.21 -5.78 -9.12
N TYR A 122 -1.45 -4.54 -8.70
CA TYR A 122 -2.35 -3.64 -9.39
C TYR A 122 -2.04 -2.16 -9.21
N ASN A 123 -2.48 -1.37 -10.19
CA ASN A 123 -2.72 0.07 -10.12
C ASN A 123 -4.19 0.35 -10.42
N THR A 124 -4.79 1.25 -9.64
CA THR A 124 -6.06 1.87 -10.03
C THR A 124 -5.82 2.95 -11.09
N PRO A 125 -6.87 3.35 -11.83
CA PRO A 125 -6.88 4.64 -12.50
C PRO A 125 -6.59 5.77 -11.52
N VAL A 126 -6.10 6.89 -12.05
CA VAL A 126 -5.93 8.10 -11.25
C VAL A 126 -7.28 8.66 -10.80
N GLY A 127 -7.36 9.21 -9.60
CA GLY A 127 -8.63 9.71 -9.08
C GLY A 127 -8.54 10.48 -7.77
N PRO A 128 -9.68 11.03 -7.29
CA PRO A 128 -9.75 11.66 -5.99
C PRO A 128 -9.54 10.64 -4.87
N ILE A 129 -8.97 11.09 -3.75
CA ILE A 129 -8.57 10.21 -2.64
C ILE A 129 -9.71 9.32 -2.13
N THR A 130 -10.93 9.84 -2.06
CA THR A 130 -12.12 9.10 -1.59
C THR A 130 -12.46 7.90 -2.48
N GLU A 131 -12.34 8.08 -3.79
CA GLU A 131 -12.57 7.02 -4.78
C GLU A 131 -11.44 5.99 -4.74
N LEU A 132 -10.19 6.46 -4.62
CA LEU A 132 -9.03 5.58 -4.50
C LEU A 132 -9.09 4.71 -3.25
N HIS A 133 -9.54 5.25 -2.11
CA HIS A 133 -9.76 4.44 -0.91
C HIS A 133 -10.79 3.35 -1.15
N LYS A 134 -11.93 3.68 -1.81
CA LYS A 134 -12.99 2.71 -2.10
C LYS A 134 -12.48 1.61 -3.03
N LYS A 135 -12.04 1.98 -4.24
CA LYS A 135 -11.58 1.03 -5.27
C LYS A 135 -10.38 0.23 -4.81
N GLY A 136 -9.40 0.91 -4.23
CA GLY A 136 -8.18 0.28 -3.73
C GLY A 136 -8.42 -0.66 -2.55
N THR A 137 -9.36 -0.36 -1.64
CA THR A 137 -9.74 -1.28 -0.56
C THR A 137 -10.43 -2.52 -1.10
N GLU A 138 -11.31 -2.37 -2.09
CA GLU A 138 -11.99 -3.50 -2.71
C GLU A 138 -11.00 -4.44 -3.40
N LEU A 139 -10.11 -3.89 -4.23
CA LEU A 139 -9.03 -4.64 -4.88
C LEU A 139 -8.08 -5.27 -3.86
N PHE A 140 -7.74 -4.56 -2.78
CA PHE A 140 -6.88 -5.08 -1.72
C PHE A 140 -7.50 -6.30 -1.05
N ASN A 141 -8.78 -6.21 -0.66
CA ASN A 141 -9.50 -7.31 -0.03
C ASN A 141 -9.63 -8.51 -0.96
N HIS A 142 -9.87 -8.25 -2.25
CA HIS A 142 -9.88 -9.29 -3.27
C HIS A 142 -8.51 -9.98 -3.39
N MET A 143 -7.44 -9.19 -3.51
CA MET A 143 -6.06 -9.68 -3.59
C MET A 143 -5.65 -10.47 -2.35
N VAL A 144 -6.03 -10.05 -1.14
CA VAL A 144 -5.76 -10.79 0.10
C VAL A 144 -6.45 -12.15 0.09
N LYS A 145 -7.67 -12.23 -0.46
CA LYS A 145 -8.47 -13.46 -0.49
C LYS A 145 -8.03 -14.44 -1.59
N HIS A 146 -7.67 -13.92 -2.75
CA HIS A 146 -7.45 -14.73 -3.97
C HIS A 146 -5.97 -14.77 -4.40
N GLY A 147 -5.12 -13.87 -3.89
CA GLY A 147 -3.72 -13.75 -4.28
C GLY A 147 -3.47 -12.97 -5.58
N HIS A 148 -4.55 -12.59 -6.28
CA HIS A 148 -4.60 -11.85 -7.55
C HIS A 148 -5.86 -10.95 -7.63
N VAL A 149 -5.98 -10.20 -8.72
CA VAL A 149 -7.13 -9.34 -9.04
C VAL A 149 -7.71 -9.65 -10.43
N ASP A 150 -7.46 -10.85 -10.94
CA ASP A 150 -7.77 -11.26 -12.32
C ASP A 150 -9.23 -11.01 -12.75
N GLU A 151 -10.16 -11.09 -11.82
CA GLU A 151 -11.59 -10.83 -11.98
C GLU A 151 -11.89 -9.37 -12.38
N TYR A 152 -10.96 -8.46 -12.11
CA TYR A 152 -11.06 -7.04 -12.45
C TYR A 152 -10.30 -6.70 -13.75
N LEU A 153 -9.65 -7.65 -14.43
CA LEU A 153 -8.78 -7.35 -15.60
C LEU A 153 -9.50 -6.65 -16.76
N LEU A 154 -10.81 -6.84 -16.87
CA LEU A 154 -11.65 -6.20 -17.89
C LEU A 154 -12.43 -4.99 -17.35
N ASN A 155 -12.17 -4.58 -16.11
CA ASN A 155 -12.83 -3.49 -15.43
C ASN A 155 -11.88 -2.29 -15.33
N ASP A 156 -11.88 -1.45 -16.37
CA ASP A 156 -11.04 -0.26 -16.48
C ASP A 156 -11.43 0.86 -15.50
N GLU A 157 -12.61 0.79 -14.89
CA GLU A 157 -12.99 1.66 -13.77
C GLU A 157 -12.13 1.35 -12.53
N TYR A 158 -11.75 0.09 -12.30
CA TYR A 158 -11.00 -0.33 -11.11
C TYR A 158 -9.51 -0.52 -11.37
N LEU A 159 -9.13 -1.03 -12.55
CA LEU A 159 -7.75 -1.36 -12.90
C LEU A 159 -7.23 -0.55 -14.09
N GLU A 160 -6.14 0.17 -13.86
CA GLU A 160 -5.32 0.72 -14.93
C GLU A 160 -4.29 -0.32 -15.39
N TRP A 161 -3.60 -0.95 -14.43
CA TRP A 161 -2.64 -2.05 -14.65
C TRP A 161 -2.87 -3.16 -13.61
N PRO A 162 -2.70 -4.45 -13.94
CA PRO A 162 -2.43 -5.00 -15.27
C PRO A 162 -3.59 -4.76 -16.24
N ASN A 163 -3.30 -4.75 -17.54
CA ASN A 163 -4.31 -4.74 -18.59
C ASN A 163 -3.86 -5.61 -19.78
N ALA A 164 -4.61 -5.54 -20.90
CA ALA A 164 -4.30 -6.31 -22.11
C ALA A 164 -2.86 -6.10 -22.62
N TRP A 165 -2.27 -4.93 -22.35
CA TRP A 165 -1.02 -4.46 -22.93
C TRP A 165 0.14 -4.39 -21.93
N THR A 166 -0.12 -4.48 -20.63
CA THR A 166 0.92 -4.34 -19.60
C THR A 166 1.14 -5.60 -18.79
N TYR A 167 2.36 -5.75 -18.26
CA TYR A 167 2.72 -6.76 -17.28
C TYR A 167 3.71 -6.18 -16.27
N TYR A 168 3.75 -6.76 -15.07
CA TYR A 168 4.75 -6.38 -14.07
C TYR A 168 6.00 -7.22 -14.25
N ASP A 169 7.12 -6.57 -14.54
CA ASP A 169 8.42 -7.21 -14.65
C ASP A 169 9.05 -7.29 -13.25
N THR A 170 9.19 -8.50 -12.71
CA THR A 170 9.72 -8.70 -11.35
C THR A 170 11.24 -8.58 -11.24
N ILE A 171 11.95 -8.41 -12.37
CA ILE A 171 13.40 -8.20 -12.39
C ILE A 171 13.71 -6.70 -12.25
N ARG A 172 13.04 -5.87 -13.05
CA ARG A 172 13.13 -4.41 -13.01
C ARG A 172 12.18 -3.79 -12.01
N HIS A 173 11.22 -4.55 -11.48
CA HIS A 173 10.14 -4.08 -10.63
C HIS A 173 9.39 -2.89 -11.24
N GLU A 174 8.98 -3.05 -12.50
CA GLU A 174 8.26 -2.01 -13.25
C GLU A 174 7.12 -2.61 -14.07
N TRP A 175 6.08 -1.81 -14.31
CA TRP A 175 5.10 -2.10 -15.35
C TRP A 175 5.70 -1.80 -16.72
N LEU A 176 5.75 -2.84 -17.55
CA LEU A 176 6.22 -2.79 -18.93
C LEU A 176 5.08 -3.08 -19.90
N VAL A 177 5.25 -2.64 -21.14
CA VAL A 177 4.35 -2.99 -22.24
C VAL A 177 4.78 -4.35 -22.81
N LYS A 178 3.81 -5.20 -23.14
CA LYS A 178 4.06 -6.51 -23.74
C LYS A 178 4.71 -6.35 -25.12
N PRO A 179 5.73 -7.17 -25.47
CA PRO A 179 6.35 -7.11 -26.79
C PRO A 179 5.32 -7.38 -27.92
N GLY A 180 5.44 -6.67 -29.05
CA GLY A 180 4.63 -6.93 -30.24
C GLY A 180 3.33 -6.13 -30.35
N ILE A 181 3.21 -5.05 -29.58
CA ILE A 181 2.21 -3.99 -29.75
C ILE A 181 2.92 -2.78 -30.36
#